data_AF-A0A2T2TT98-F1
#
_entry.id   AF-A0A2T2TT98-F1
#
_cell.length_a   1.000
_cell.length_b   1.000
_cell.length_c   1.000
_cell.angle_alpha   90.00
_cell.angle_beta   90.00
_cell.angle_gamma   90.00
#
_symmetry.space_group_name_H-M   'P 1'
#
loop_
_entity.id
_entity.type
_entity.pdbx_description
1 polymer ?
#
loop_
_entity_poly.entity_id
_entity_poly.type
_entity_poly.pdbx_seq_one_letter_code
_entity_poly.pdbx_strand_id
1 'polypeptide(L)'
;MRPTHQGEGAGTRLLEAMETQARRRDMETLHLLTTSAAPFFRRHGYATMERDALPAAIQQTKEASRLCPASATCMRKPLTSRERD
;
A
#
# COMPACT_ATOMS: atom_id res chain seq x y z
N MET A 1 -12.62 -3.98 6.88
CA MET A 1 -13.94 -3.88 6.21
C MET A 1 -14.75 -5.09 6.62
N ARG A 2 -16.00 -4.94 7.08
CA ARG A 2 -16.84 -6.12 7.38
C ARG A 2 -17.08 -6.89 6.09
N PRO A 3 -17.15 -8.23 6.10
CA PRO A 3 -17.38 -9.02 4.88
C PRO A 3 -18.59 -8.56 4.07
N THR A 4 -19.66 -8.14 4.75
CA THR A 4 -20.91 -7.65 4.15
C THR A 4 -20.77 -6.36 3.33
N HIS A 5 -19.66 -5.62 3.47
CA HIS A 5 -19.41 -4.37 2.73
C HIS A 5 -18.25 -4.50 1.73
N GLN A 6 -17.72 -5.72 1.52
CA GLN A 6 -16.69 -5.93 0.51
C GLN A 6 -17.32 -5.88 -0.88
N GLY A 7 -16.59 -5.34 -1.86
CA GLY A 7 -17.07 -5.20 -3.24
C GLY A 7 -17.90 -3.94 -3.51
N GLU A 8 -18.31 -3.19 -2.48
CA GLU A 8 -19.05 -1.92 -2.62
C GLU A 8 -18.15 -0.71 -2.98
N GLY A 9 -16.91 -0.95 -3.41
CA GLY A 9 -15.98 0.11 -3.83
C GLY A 9 -15.40 0.98 -2.70
N ALA A 10 -15.83 0.85 -1.45
CA ALA A 10 -15.31 1.70 -0.37
C ALA A 10 -13.80 1.48 -0.08
N GLY A 11 -13.25 0.29 -0.31
CA GLY A 11 -11.80 0.06 -0.25
C GLY A 11 -11.04 0.86 -1.32
N THR A 12 -11.58 0.94 -2.54
CA THR A 12 -11.02 1.73 -3.63
C THR A 12 -11.05 3.22 -3.30
N ARG A 13 -12.19 3.75 -2.85
CA ARG A 13 -12.33 5.16 -2.47
C ARG A 13 -11.36 5.57 -1.36
N LEU A 14 -11.17 4.70 -0.36
CA LEU A 14 -10.19 4.94 0.71
C LEU A 14 -8.76 4.96 0.17
N LEU A 15 -8.42 4.00 -0.71
CA LEU A 15 -7.09 3.94 -1.30
C LEU A 15 -6.79 5.18 -2.14
N GLU A 16 -7.72 5.61 -2.99
CA GLU A 16 -7.60 6.82 -3.81
C GLU A 16 -7.41 8.08 -2.97
N ALA A 17 -8.17 8.21 -1.87
CA ALA A 17 -8.02 9.32 -0.94
C ALA A 17 -6.63 9.32 -0.27
N MET A 18 -6.13 8.15 0.14
CA MET A 18 -4.78 8.02 0.73
C MET A 18 -3.68 8.35 -0.30
N GLU A 19 -3.79 7.85 -1.53
CA GLU A 19 -2.84 8.17 -2.60
C GLU A 19 -2.84 9.66 -2.93
N THR A 20 -4.02 10.28 -3.03
CA THR A 20 -4.16 11.72 -3.26
C THR A 20 -3.49 12.52 -2.16
N GLN A 21 -3.73 12.15 -0.89
CA GLN A 21 -3.13 12.83 0.25
C GLN A 21 -1.61 12.65 0.30
N ALA A 22 -1.09 11.47 -0.05
CA ALA A 22 0.34 11.21 -0.12
C ALA A 22 1.01 12.07 -1.21
N ARG A 23 0.38 12.21 -2.38
CA ARG A 23 0.85 13.11 -3.45
C ARG A 23 0.90 14.56 -3.02
N ARG A 24 -0.12 15.04 -2.31
CA ARG A 24 -0.16 16.40 -1.74
C ARG A 24 0.94 16.67 -0.70
N ARG A 25 1.58 15.63 -0.19
CA ARG A 25 2.71 15.69 0.74
C ARG A 25 4.04 15.37 0.06
N ASP A 26 4.06 15.42 -1.27
CA ASP A 26 5.24 15.14 -2.11
C ASP A 26 5.89 13.77 -1.83
N MET A 27 5.09 12.79 -1.41
CA MET A 27 5.58 11.43 -1.24
C MET A 27 5.79 10.78 -2.60
N GLU A 28 6.96 10.18 -2.80
CA GLU A 28 7.33 9.57 -4.08
C GLU A 28 6.86 8.13 -4.22
N THR A 29 6.67 7.40 -3.13
CA THR A 29 6.30 5.98 -3.16
C THR A 29 5.51 5.59 -1.91
N LEU A 30 4.44 4.83 -2.11
CA LEU A 30 3.75 4.13 -1.02
C LEU A 30 4.23 2.70 -0.93
N HIS A 31 4.43 2.24 0.31
CA HIS A 31 4.75 0.87 0.66
C HIS A 31 3.64 0.30 1.54
N LEU A 32 3.36 -0.99 1.40
CA LEU A 32 2.40 -1.68 2.25
C LEU A 32 2.82 -3.12 2.51
N LEU A 33 2.30 -3.68 3.60
CA LEU A 33 2.33 -5.10 3.92
C LEU A 33 0.89 -5.61 3.97
N THR A 34 0.64 -6.76 3.37
CA THR A 34 -0.71 -7.37 3.38
C THR A 34 -0.64 -8.90 3.42
N THR A 35 -1.58 -9.53 4.12
CA THR A 35 -1.69 -11.00 4.19
C THR A 35 -2.69 -11.56 3.19
N SER A 36 -3.75 -10.83 2.86
CA SER A 36 -4.86 -11.34 2.03
C SER A 36 -5.30 -10.41 0.90
N ALA A 37 -4.90 -9.14 0.90
CA ALA A 37 -5.40 -8.14 -0.05
C ALA A 37 -4.43 -7.85 -1.20
N ALA A 38 -3.37 -8.64 -1.39
CA ALA A 38 -2.42 -8.43 -2.49
C ALA A 38 -3.09 -8.36 -3.88
N PRO A 39 -4.10 -9.20 -4.23
CA PRO A 39 -4.81 -9.05 -5.50
C PRO A 39 -5.54 -7.70 -5.65
N PHE A 40 -6.06 -7.14 -4.56
CA PHE A 40 -6.70 -5.82 -4.58
C PHE A 40 -5.69 -4.73 -4.92
N PHE A 41 -4.56 -4.69 -4.22
CA PHE A 41 -3.53 -3.67 -4.47
C PHE A 41 -2.86 -3.82 -5.84
N ARG A 42 -2.69 -5.03 -6.37
CA ARG A 42 -2.20 -5.25 -7.75
C ARG A 42 -3.09 -4.57 -8.79
N ARG A 43 -4.41 -4.66 -8.65
CA ARG A 43 -5.35 -3.96 -9.56
C ARG A 43 -5.22 -2.44 -9.49
N HIS A 44 -4.72 -1.92 -8.37
CA HIS A 44 -4.45 -0.49 -8.18
C HIS A 44 -3.00 -0.08 -8.49
N GLY A 45 -2.21 -0.95 -9.16
CA GLY A 45 -0.88 -0.62 -9.64
C GLY A 45 0.25 -0.79 -8.62
N TYR A 46 0.00 -1.47 -7.50
CA TYR A 46 1.07 -1.88 -6.60
C TYR A 46 1.77 -3.14 -7.11
N ALA A 47 3.09 -3.11 -7.13
CA ALA A 47 3.93 -4.25 -7.46
C ALA A 47 4.44 -4.94 -6.18
N THR A 48 4.54 -6.27 -6.20
CA THR A 48 5.21 -7.03 -5.15
C THR A 48 6.69 -6.65 -5.10
N MET A 49 7.26 -6.67 -3.90
CA MET A 49 8.70 -6.50 -3.68
C MET A 49 9.19 -7.42 -2.58
N GLU A 50 10.51 -7.64 -2.55
CA GLU A 50 11.16 -8.33 -1.44
C GLU A 50 11.05 -7.51 -0.14
N ARG A 51 10.94 -8.20 0.99
CA ARG A 51 10.77 -7.56 2.30
C ARG A 51 12.03 -6.81 2.74
N ASP A 52 13.21 -7.34 2.43
CA ASP A 52 14.51 -6.72 2.73
C ASP A 52 14.76 -5.44 1.93
N ALA A 53 14.09 -5.28 0.79
CA ALA A 53 14.13 -4.08 -0.04
C ALA A 53 13.21 -2.96 0.48
N LEU A 54 12.45 -3.17 1.56
CA LEU A 54 11.69 -2.09 2.19
C LEU A 54 12.65 -0.98 2.69
N PRO A 55 12.26 0.30 2.66
CA PRO A 55 13.04 1.35 3.29
C PRO A 55 13.32 1.03 4.77
N ALA A 56 14.52 1.33 5.26
CA ALA A 56 14.94 0.98 6.62
C ALA A 56 13.97 1.51 7.70
N ALA A 57 13.45 2.73 7.51
CA ALA A 57 12.44 3.31 8.39
C ALA A 57 11.15 2.47 8.47
N ILE A 58 10.78 1.78 7.38
CA ILE A 58 9.63 0.88 7.33
C ILE A 58 9.97 -0.48 7.94
N GLN A 59 11.16 -1.02 7.70
CA GLN A 59 11.61 -2.28 8.32
C GLN A 59 11.59 -2.21 9.86
N GLN A 60 11.85 -1.03 10.42
CA GLN A 60 11.85 -0.78 11.86
C GLN A 60 10.45 -0.58 12.46
N THR A 61 9.40 -0.49 11.64
CA THR A 61 8.02 -0.38 12.14
C THR A 61 7.57 -1.69 12.80
N LYS A 62 6.59 -1.62 13.69
CA LYS A 62 6.02 -2.82 14.33
C LYS A 62 5.37 -3.73 13.29
N GLU A 63 4.77 -3.15 12.27
CA GLU A 63 4.16 -3.84 11.13
C GLU A 63 5.16 -4.77 10.44
N ALA A 64 6.33 -4.25 10.06
CA ALA A 64 7.35 -5.04 9.37
C ALA A 64 8.13 -5.99 10.29
N SER A 65 8.43 -5.56 11.52
CA SER A 65 9.29 -6.32 12.44
C SER A 65 8.56 -7.36 13.29
N ARG A 66 7.24 -7.21 13.53
CA ARG A 66 6.53 -8.05 14.50
C ARG A 66 5.08 -8.39 14.17
N LEU A 67 4.29 -7.43 13.71
CA LEU A 67 2.82 -7.58 13.62
C LEU A 67 2.40 -8.31 12.34
N CYS A 68 3.04 -8.04 11.21
CA CYS A 68 2.82 -8.83 10.02
C CYS A 68 3.69 -10.09 10.04
N PRO A 69 3.11 -11.28 9.80
CA PRO A 69 3.90 -12.50 9.68
C PRO A 69 4.91 -12.39 8.55
N ALA A 70 5.96 -13.21 8.56
CA ALA A 70 6.95 -13.27 7.48
C ALA A 70 6.30 -13.54 6.10
N SER A 71 5.16 -14.25 6.08
CA SER A 71 4.38 -14.54 4.87
C SER A 71 3.59 -13.34 4.31
N ALA A 72 3.51 -12.21 5.02
CA ALA A 72 2.84 -11.04 4.47
C ALA A 72 3.58 -10.50 3.25
N THR A 73 2.85 -10.31 2.17
CA THR A 73 3.35 -9.76 0.92
C THR A 73 3.69 -8.28 1.10
N CYS A 74 4.91 -7.90 0.77
CA CYS A 74 5.33 -6.50 0.71
C CYS A 74 5.07 -5.97 -0.70
N MET A 75 4.50 -4.78 -0.80
CA MET A 75 4.18 -4.17 -2.09
C MET A 75 4.51 -2.69 -2.10
N ARG A 76 4.82 -2.14 -3.27
CA ARG A 76 5.07 -0.70 -3.47
C ARG A 76 4.36 -0.16 -4.70
N LYS A 77 4.08 1.15 -4.68
CA LYS A 77 3.60 1.90 -5.84
C LYS A 77 4.30 3.26 -5.88
N PRO A 78 5.08 3.54 -6.94
CA PRO A 78 5.55 4.89 -7.21
C PRO A 78 4.36 5.84 -7.39
N LEU A 79 4.38 6.94 -6.68
CA LEU A 79 3.43 8.01 -6.81
C LEU A 79 3.95 8.98 -7.88
N THR A 80 3.83 8.59 -9.16
CA THR A 80 4.11 9.53 -10.27
C THR A 80 3.19 10.74 -10.14
N SER A 81 3.72 11.94 -10.04
CA SER A 81 2.93 13.18 -10.14
C SER A 81 2.33 13.25 -11.55
N ARG A 82 1.06 12.89 -11.67
CA ARG A 82 0.16 13.37 -12.73
C ARG A 82 -0.86 14.23 -11.99
N GLU A 83 -1.02 15.53 -12.19
CA GLU A 83 -0.63 16.44 -13.28
C GLU A 83 -0.03 17.75 -12.70
N ARG A 84 1.04 18.24 -13.32
CA ARG A 84 1.18 19.69 -13.54
C ARG A 84 0.70 19.91 -14.97
N ASP A 85 -0.49 20.47 -15.11
CA ASP A 85 -0.92 21.29 -16.24
C ASP A 85 -1.85 22.38 -15.67
#